data_AF-A0A0E3WEN0-F1
#
_entry.id   AF-A0A0E3WEN0-F1
#
_cell.length_a   1.000
_cell.length_b   1.000
_cell.length_c   1.000
_cell.angle_alpha   90.00
_cell.angle_beta   90.00
_cell.angle_gamma   90.00
#
_symmetry.space_group_name_H-M   'P 1'
#
loop_
_entity.id
_entity.type
_entity.pdbx_description
1 polymer ?
#
loop_
_entity_poly.entity_id
_entity_poly.type
_entity_poly.pdbx_seq_one_letter_code
_entity_poly.pdbx_strand_id
1 'polypeptide(L)'
;MKIITQLNLFEDHEMGDLEKILTVLDGLPETNLFQCLEERRRHGRRDYSVQSYFIAYVSKFILQLETDQQLIRHLNMNSQLRQICGFETHGVKLKNGTRKLVHAPSKSAFSRFIQDLVELCPDIEYWVQSGVSGLYELLPDFGKELALDGKLIESYATPYGQKKKKDKRSDLDADFTCKERHGKNGYVKKENYYGFRCHLIVDAHYELPITWEVTPASKGEQTVAKKMISHLSEKVLDRAQYLMAKLKTGNQAHLASWVV
;
A
#
# COMPACT_ATOMS: atom_id res chain seq x y z
N MET A 1 -36.25 -20.24 -6.57
CA MET A 1 -36.97 -19.26 -5.73
C MET A 1 -36.36 -17.89 -6.00
N LYS A 2 -37.10 -16.92 -6.57
CA LYS A 2 -36.60 -15.55 -6.78
C LYS A 2 -37.12 -14.69 -5.64
N ILE A 3 -36.26 -14.43 -4.67
CA ILE A 3 -36.51 -13.42 -3.65
C ILE A 3 -36.00 -12.11 -4.24
N ILE A 4 -36.89 -11.13 -4.44
CA ILE A 4 -36.53 -9.74 -4.72
C ILE A 4 -36.92 -8.97 -3.47
N THR A 5 -35.93 -8.69 -2.62
CA THR A 5 -36.13 -7.90 -1.41
C THR A 5 -36.19 -6.43 -1.80
N GLN A 6 -37.27 -5.73 -1.46
CA GLN A 6 -37.29 -4.27 -1.49
C GLN A 6 -36.48 -3.79 -0.29
N LEU A 7 -35.34 -3.17 -0.56
CA LEU A 7 -34.55 -2.49 0.47
C LEU A 7 -35.27 -1.20 0.86
N ASN A 8 -35.36 -0.92 2.16
CA ASN A 8 -35.94 0.30 2.69
C ASN A 8 -34.97 1.46 2.46
N LEU A 9 -35.39 2.46 1.67
CA LEU A 9 -34.54 3.60 1.29
C LEU A 9 -34.18 4.50 2.49
N PHE A 10 -34.90 4.39 3.60
CA PHE A 10 -34.77 5.25 4.79
C PHE A 10 -34.18 4.54 6.01
N GLU A 11 -33.70 3.30 5.87
CA GLU A 11 -32.93 2.68 6.94
C GLU A 11 -31.57 3.40 7.09
N ASP A 12 -31.11 3.58 8.33
CA ASP A 12 -29.73 3.99 8.57
C ASP A 12 -28.83 2.82 8.17
N HIS A 13 -28.12 2.99 7.06
CA HIS A 13 -27.21 1.96 6.56
C HIS A 13 -25.86 2.13 7.26
N GLU A 14 -25.51 1.24 8.19
CA GLU A 14 -24.12 1.10 8.63
C GLU A 14 -23.25 0.81 7.40
N MET A 15 -22.35 1.73 7.05
CA MET A 15 -21.53 1.61 5.84
C MET A 15 -20.26 0.79 6.08
N GLY A 16 -20.02 0.38 7.33
CA GLY A 16 -18.95 -0.54 7.73
C GLY A 16 -17.57 -0.03 7.29
N ASP A 17 -16.81 -0.86 6.58
CA ASP A 17 -15.47 -0.49 6.10
C ASP A 17 -15.46 0.71 5.14
N LEU A 18 -16.60 1.08 4.54
CA LEU A 18 -16.68 2.25 3.68
C LEU A 18 -16.53 3.57 4.46
N GLU A 19 -16.93 3.61 5.74
CA GLU A 19 -16.78 4.81 6.60
C GLU A 19 -15.30 5.10 6.88
N LYS A 20 -14.48 4.04 6.97
CA LYS A 20 -13.03 4.14 7.15
C LYS A 20 -12.36 4.88 5.99
N ILE A 21 -12.95 4.87 4.79
CA ILE A 21 -12.43 5.60 3.63
C ILE A 21 -12.37 7.10 3.94
N LEU A 22 -13.45 7.66 4.46
CA LEU A 22 -13.49 9.09 4.80
C LEU A 22 -12.51 9.42 5.92
N THR A 23 -12.46 8.57 6.96
CA THR A 23 -11.53 8.76 8.09
C THR A 23 -10.07 8.78 7.64
N VAL A 24 -9.69 7.87 6.73
CA VAL A 24 -8.31 7.84 6.20
C VAL A 24 -8.02 9.06 5.34
N LEU A 25 -8.97 9.50 4.51
CA LEU A 25 -8.79 10.67 3.65
C LEU A 25 -8.62 11.95 4.47
N ASP A 26 -9.38 12.11 5.55
CA ASP A 26 -9.29 13.26 6.46
C ASP A 26 -7.95 13.32 7.21
N GLY A 27 -7.30 12.16 7.39
CA GLY A 27 -5.99 12.06 8.01
C GLY A 27 -4.80 12.27 7.06
N LEU A 28 -5.04 12.38 5.75
CA LEU A 28 -3.96 12.62 4.78
C LEU A 28 -3.49 14.08 4.85
N PRO A 29 -2.19 14.35 4.67
CA PRO A 29 -1.68 15.72 4.66
C PRO A 29 -2.21 16.49 3.45
N GLU A 30 -2.48 17.78 3.65
CA GLU A 30 -2.81 18.67 2.55
C GLU A 30 -1.59 18.87 1.64
N THR A 31 -1.78 18.64 0.34
CA THR A 31 -0.73 18.82 -0.68
C THR A 31 -1.31 19.40 -1.96
N ASN A 32 -0.44 19.91 -2.83
CA ASN A 32 -0.82 20.37 -4.17
C ASN A 32 -0.98 19.22 -5.19
N LEU A 33 -1.01 17.95 -4.75
CA LEU A 33 -1.02 16.77 -5.61
C LEU A 33 -2.17 16.79 -6.63
N PHE A 34 -3.39 17.17 -6.21
CA PHE A 34 -4.54 17.22 -7.12
C PHE A 34 -4.39 18.28 -8.21
N GLN A 35 -3.78 19.43 -7.89
CA GLN A 35 -3.49 20.46 -8.89
C GLN A 35 -2.50 19.93 -9.92
N CYS A 36 -1.39 19.33 -9.48
CA CYS A 36 -0.38 18.76 -10.38
C CYS A 36 -0.96 17.65 -11.27
N LEU A 37 -1.83 16.80 -10.72
CA LEU A 37 -2.52 15.74 -11.47
C LEU A 37 -3.47 16.30 -12.53
N GLU A 38 -4.24 17.34 -12.22
CA GLU A 38 -5.14 17.98 -13.20
C GLU A 38 -4.37 18.71 -14.31
N GLU A 39 -3.24 19.36 -13.98
CA GLU A 39 -2.35 19.98 -14.98
C GLU A 39 -1.79 18.93 -15.95
N ARG A 40 -1.40 17.77 -15.43
CA ARG A 40 -0.84 16.66 -16.21
C ARG A 40 -1.87 15.97 -17.11
N ARG A 41 -3.15 15.96 -16.72
CA ARG A 41 -4.24 15.27 -17.42
C ARG A 41 -4.49 15.78 -18.85
N ARG A 42 -4.03 16.98 -19.20
CA ARG A 42 -4.13 17.60 -20.54
C ARG A 42 -5.56 17.53 -21.12
N HIS A 43 -5.72 16.97 -22.34
CA HIS A 43 -6.95 17.01 -23.17
C HIS A 43 -7.69 15.67 -23.30
N GLY A 44 -7.56 14.76 -22.33
CA GLY A 44 -8.36 13.53 -22.29
C GLY A 44 -9.84 13.77 -21.94
N ARG A 45 -10.68 12.74 -22.10
CA ARG A 45 -12.05 12.77 -21.57
C ARG A 45 -12.03 12.97 -20.05
N ARG A 46 -12.77 13.99 -19.60
CA ARG A 46 -12.91 14.34 -18.18
C ARG A 46 -14.19 13.77 -17.59
N ASP A 47 -14.37 12.47 -17.79
CA ASP A 47 -15.59 11.75 -17.39
C ASP A 47 -15.78 11.74 -15.84
N TYR A 48 -14.67 11.81 -15.08
CA TYR A 48 -14.64 11.85 -13.62
C TYR A 48 -13.52 12.76 -13.11
N SER A 49 -13.63 13.30 -11.88
CA SER A 49 -12.59 14.14 -11.27
C SER A 49 -11.32 13.35 -10.90
N VAL A 50 -10.15 14.01 -10.82
CA VAL A 50 -8.91 13.37 -10.32
C VAL A 50 -9.08 12.88 -8.88
N GLN A 51 -9.79 13.63 -8.04
CA GLN A 51 -10.11 13.26 -6.67
C GLN A 51 -10.86 11.93 -6.62
N SER A 52 -11.82 11.71 -7.54
CA SER A 52 -12.56 10.45 -7.60
C SER A 52 -11.66 9.25 -7.86
N TYR A 53 -10.69 9.39 -8.78
CA TYR A 53 -9.71 8.34 -9.03
C TYR A 53 -8.80 8.10 -7.82
N PHE A 54 -8.38 9.16 -7.14
CA PHE A 54 -7.53 9.07 -5.97
C PHE A 54 -8.23 8.38 -4.80
N ILE A 55 -9.45 8.82 -4.45
CA ILE A 55 -10.26 8.21 -3.39
C ILE A 55 -10.49 6.73 -3.69
N ALA A 56 -10.80 6.38 -4.94
CA ALA A 56 -10.98 4.99 -5.35
C ALA A 56 -9.70 4.17 -5.19
N TYR A 57 -8.54 4.75 -5.51
CA TYR A 57 -7.25 4.08 -5.33
C TYR A 57 -6.92 3.87 -3.85
N VAL A 58 -7.17 4.84 -2.97
CA VAL A 58 -7.05 4.69 -1.52
C VAL A 58 -8.01 3.61 -0.99
N SER A 59 -9.26 3.62 -1.47
CA SER A 59 -10.30 2.66 -1.09
C SER A 59 -9.90 1.22 -1.40
N LYS A 60 -9.10 0.99 -2.45
CA LYS A 60 -8.54 -0.33 -2.79
C LYS A 60 -7.81 -0.95 -1.59
N PHE A 61 -6.97 -0.17 -0.90
CA PHE A 61 -6.16 -0.65 0.22
C PHE A 61 -7.01 -0.89 1.46
N ILE A 62 -7.95 0.02 1.75
CA ILE A 62 -8.85 -0.08 2.91
C ILE A 62 -9.76 -1.31 2.79
N LEU A 63 -10.28 -1.56 1.59
CA LEU A 63 -11.11 -2.73 1.28
C LEU A 63 -10.29 -3.99 0.98
N GLN A 64 -8.97 -3.95 1.15
CA GLN A 64 -8.04 -5.07 0.96
C GLN A 64 -8.16 -5.74 -0.42
N LEU A 65 -8.41 -4.95 -1.46
CA LEU A 65 -8.50 -5.42 -2.83
C LEU A 65 -7.09 -5.56 -3.41
N GLU A 66 -6.73 -6.77 -3.81
CA GLU A 66 -5.39 -7.08 -4.35
C GLU A 66 -5.12 -6.35 -5.68
N THR A 67 -6.13 -6.24 -6.54
CA THR A 67 -5.95 -5.73 -7.92
C THR A 67 -6.88 -4.57 -8.26
N ASP A 68 -6.42 -3.71 -9.17
CA ASP A 68 -7.23 -2.59 -9.69
C ASP A 68 -8.47 -3.11 -10.44
N GLN A 69 -8.41 -4.35 -10.93
CA GLN A 69 -9.52 -5.01 -11.62
C GLN A 69 -10.62 -5.40 -10.64
N GLN A 70 -10.25 -5.86 -9.45
CA GLN A 70 -11.20 -6.08 -8.35
C GLN A 70 -11.83 -4.75 -7.95
N LEU A 71 -11.05 -3.69 -7.76
CA LEU A 71 -11.59 -2.36 -7.47
C LEU A 71 -12.61 -1.90 -8.51
N ILE A 72 -12.27 -1.95 -9.80
CA ILE A 72 -13.19 -1.54 -10.88
C ILE A 72 -14.46 -2.41 -10.86
N ARG A 73 -14.35 -3.72 -10.58
CA ARG A 73 -15.52 -4.60 -10.45
C ARG A 73 -16.39 -4.18 -9.26
N HIS A 74 -15.80 -3.92 -8.10
CA HIS A 74 -16.50 -3.45 -6.91
C HIS A 74 -17.17 -2.10 -7.16
N LEU A 75 -16.50 -1.15 -7.82
CA LEU A 75 -17.07 0.12 -8.24
C LEU A 75 -18.26 -0.05 -9.19
N ASN A 76 -18.26 -1.06 -10.07
CA ASN A 76 -19.43 -1.31 -10.92
C ASN A 76 -20.59 -1.96 -10.16
N MET A 77 -20.30 -2.75 -9.12
CA MET A 77 -21.31 -3.50 -8.37
C MET A 77 -21.91 -2.72 -7.18
N ASN A 78 -21.14 -1.84 -6.54
CA ASN A 78 -21.54 -1.15 -5.32
C ASN A 78 -21.78 0.35 -5.59
N SER A 79 -23.03 0.80 -5.40
CA SER A 79 -23.41 2.21 -5.57
C SER A 79 -22.92 3.13 -4.46
N GLN A 80 -22.86 2.65 -3.21
CA GLN A 80 -22.37 3.45 -2.07
C GLN A 80 -20.88 3.76 -2.24
N LEU A 81 -20.08 2.77 -2.63
CA LEU A 81 -18.66 3.00 -2.93
C LEU A 81 -18.49 4.04 -4.06
N ARG A 82 -19.33 3.99 -5.10
CA ARG A 82 -19.31 5.02 -6.15
C ARG A 82 -19.65 6.40 -5.62
N GLN A 83 -20.63 6.51 -4.72
CA GLN A 83 -21.01 7.78 -4.11
C GLN A 83 -19.84 8.36 -3.29
N ILE A 84 -19.20 7.53 -2.44
CA ILE A 84 -18.04 7.94 -1.65
C ILE A 84 -16.87 8.39 -2.55
N CYS A 85 -16.60 7.65 -3.63
CA CYS A 85 -15.57 8.06 -4.59
C CYS A 85 -16.02 9.21 -5.51
N GLY A 86 -17.28 9.66 -5.49
CA GLY A 86 -17.78 10.69 -6.41
C GLY A 86 -17.86 10.25 -7.88
N PHE A 87 -18.10 8.97 -8.16
CA PHE A 87 -18.34 8.47 -9.52
C PHE A 87 -19.82 8.57 -9.91
N GLU A 88 -20.14 9.60 -10.70
CA GLU A 88 -21.49 9.79 -11.22
C GLU A 88 -21.76 9.01 -12.50
N THR A 89 -22.94 8.38 -12.56
CA THR A 89 -23.35 7.65 -13.75
C THR A 89 -23.64 8.61 -14.90
N HIS A 90 -22.97 8.40 -16.04
CA HIS A 90 -23.19 9.22 -17.23
C HIS A 90 -23.27 8.36 -18.51
N GLY A 91 -23.83 8.94 -19.57
CA GLY A 91 -24.01 8.28 -20.86
C GLY A 91 -22.85 8.55 -21.81
N VAL A 92 -22.21 7.50 -22.30
CA VAL A 92 -21.16 7.58 -23.32
C VAL A 92 -21.72 7.14 -24.68
N LYS A 93 -21.54 7.97 -25.72
CA LYS A 93 -21.93 7.64 -27.09
C LYS A 93 -20.90 6.69 -27.72
N LEU A 94 -21.39 5.55 -28.22
CA LEU A 94 -20.61 4.55 -28.93
C LEU A 94 -20.51 4.88 -30.42
N LYS A 95 -19.56 4.25 -31.12
CA LYS A 95 -19.33 4.46 -32.57
C LYS A 95 -20.54 4.13 -33.44
N ASN A 96 -21.36 3.17 -33.00
CA ASN A 96 -22.61 2.76 -33.64
C ASN A 96 -23.81 3.67 -33.29
N GLY A 97 -23.58 4.81 -32.63
CA GLY A 97 -24.61 5.79 -32.30
C GLY A 97 -25.41 5.50 -31.02
N THR A 98 -25.27 4.32 -30.42
CA THR A 98 -25.97 3.99 -29.17
C THR A 98 -25.34 4.66 -27.95
N ARG A 99 -26.14 4.92 -26.92
CA ARG A 99 -25.66 5.43 -25.62
C ARG A 99 -25.50 4.28 -24.65
N LYS A 100 -24.33 4.19 -24.02
CA LYS A 100 -24.05 3.24 -22.94
C LYS A 100 -23.90 4.01 -21.64
N LEU A 101 -24.62 3.58 -20.60
CA LEU A 101 -24.40 4.11 -19.25
C LEU A 101 -23.10 3.53 -18.68
N VAL A 102 -22.31 4.41 -18.07
CA VAL A 102 -21.04 4.08 -17.44
C VAL A 102 -21.10 4.59 -16.00
N HIS A 103 -20.75 3.71 -15.06
CA HIS A 103 -20.82 3.99 -13.62
C HIS A 103 -19.44 4.13 -12.98
N ALA A 104 -18.41 3.61 -13.62
CA ALA A 104 -17.05 3.54 -13.09
C ALA A 104 -16.04 3.79 -14.21
N PRO A 105 -14.80 4.18 -13.89
CA PRO A 105 -13.76 4.39 -14.88
C PRO A 105 -13.42 3.12 -15.64
N SER A 106 -13.00 3.28 -16.90
CA SER A 106 -12.44 2.18 -17.68
C SER A 106 -11.07 1.78 -17.13
N LYS A 107 -10.68 0.51 -17.35
CA LYS A 107 -9.34 -0.01 -16.96
C LYS A 107 -8.19 0.86 -17.47
N SER A 108 -8.28 1.34 -18.71
CA SER A 108 -7.25 2.17 -19.32
C SER A 108 -7.19 3.58 -18.74
N ALA A 109 -8.34 4.17 -18.40
CA ALA A 109 -8.37 5.46 -17.72
C ALA A 109 -7.78 5.37 -16.31
N PHE A 110 -8.16 4.34 -15.55
CA PHE A 110 -7.65 4.10 -14.20
C PHE A 110 -6.14 3.83 -14.19
N SER A 111 -5.66 2.96 -15.09
CA SER A 111 -4.22 2.66 -15.22
C SER A 111 -3.38 3.89 -15.59
N ARG A 112 -3.88 4.78 -16.44
CA ARG A 112 -3.21 6.05 -16.76
C ARG A 112 -3.14 6.97 -15.55
N PHE A 113 -4.24 7.09 -14.81
CA PHE A 113 -4.26 7.87 -13.58
C PHE A 113 -3.22 7.37 -12.57
N ILE A 114 -3.14 6.05 -12.32
CA ILE A 114 -2.14 5.48 -11.40
C ILE A 114 -0.73 5.80 -11.89
N GLN A 115 -0.47 5.72 -13.19
CA GLN A 115 0.84 6.07 -13.73
C GLN A 115 1.18 7.54 -13.46
N ASP A 116 0.24 8.45 -13.71
CA ASP A 116 0.43 9.88 -13.44
C ASP A 116 0.63 10.14 -11.94
N LEU A 117 -0.10 9.42 -11.07
CA LEU A 117 0.04 9.48 -9.62
C LEU A 117 1.43 9.03 -9.16
N VAL A 118 1.92 7.88 -9.62
CA VAL A 118 3.25 7.37 -9.25
C VAL A 118 4.37 8.32 -9.70
N GLU A 119 4.22 8.94 -10.87
CA GLU A 119 5.23 9.86 -11.38
C GLU A 119 5.18 11.25 -10.74
N LEU A 120 4.01 11.71 -10.28
CA LEU A 120 3.83 13.03 -9.65
C LEU A 120 3.85 13.00 -8.12
N CYS A 121 3.72 11.84 -7.49
CA CYS A 121 3.82 11.65 -6.06
C CYS A 121 5.18 11.03 -5.70
N PRO A 122 6.32 11.72 -5.92
CA PRO A 122 7.62 11.15 -5.60
C PRO A 122 7.86 11.09 -4.09
N ASP A 123 7.15 11.90 -3.30
CA ASP A 123 7.42 12.10 -1.88
C ASP A 123 6.36 11.46 -0.97
N ILE A 124 6.02 10.20 -1.27
CA ILE A 124 5.21 9.37 -0.36
C ILE A 124 5.86 9.28 1.03
N GLU A 125 7.20 9.39 1.09
CA GLU A 125 7.95 9.45 2.33
C GLU A 125 7.51 10.64 3.19
N TYR A 126 7.37 11.84 2.61
CA TYR A 126 6.87 13.00 3.34
C TYR A 126 5.50 12.74 3.98
N TRP A 127 4.60 12.08 3.26
CA TRP A 127 3.25 11.81 3.75
C TRP A 127 3.28 10.90 4.97
N VAL A 128 4.07 9.83 4.89
CA VAL A 128 4.18 8.90 5.99
C VAL A 128 4.92 9.54 7.16
N GLN A 129 6.01 10.27 6.92
CA GLN A 129 6.75 10.97 7.99
C GLN A 129 5.89 12.02 8.71
N SER A 130 4.99 12.69 7.98
CA SER A 130 3.99 13.59 8.58
C SER A 130 3.04 12.83 9.52
N GLY A 131 2.52 11.68 9.06
CA GLY A 131 1.68 10.80 9.88
C GLY A 131 2.42 10.27 11.13
N VAL A 132 3.63 9.74 10.96
CA VAL A 132 4.48 9.26 12.06
C VAL A 132 4.77 10.37 13.06
N SER A 133 5.04 11.58 12.58
CA SER A 133 5.26 12.74 13.45
C SER A 133 4.03 13.08 14.30
N GLY A 134 2.84 13.05 13.71
CA GLY A 134 1.58 13.21 14.44
C GLY A 134 1.34 12.10 15.47
N LEU A 135 1.72 10.85 15.17
CA LEU A 135 1.64 9.75 16.13
C LEU A 135 2.49 10.00 17.38
N TYR A 136 3.69 10.56 17.24
CA TYR A 136 4.54 10.92 18.39
C TYR A 136 3.93 11.98 19.32
N GLU A 137 3.04 12.83 18.78
CA GLU A 137 2.32 13.87 19.53
C GLU A 137 1.05 13.32 20.19
N LEU A 138 0.31 12.46 19.46
CA LEU A 138 -0.96 11.91 19.92
C LEU A 138 -0.80 10.73 20.90
N LEU A 139 0.26 9.93 20.75
CA LEU A 139 0.46 8.71 21.51
C LEU A 139 1.64 8.87 22.49
N PRO A 140 1.39 8.86 23.82
CA PRO A 140 2.41 9.15 24.82
C PRO A 140 3.51 8.07 24.91
N ASP A 141 3.20 6.83 24.53
CA ASP A 141 4.16 5.72 24.61
C ASP A 141 4.79 5.35 23.26
N PHE A 142 4.41 6.04 22.17
CA PHE A 142 4.88 5.70 20.84
C PHE A 142 6.38 5.98 20.68
N GLY A 143 7.09 5.00 20.14
CA GLY A 143 8.54 4.98 19.93
C GLY A 143 9.37 4.55 21.15
N LYS A 144 8.75 4.09 22.25
CA LYS A 144 9.49 3.61 23.43
C LYS A 144 10.02 2.19 23.24
N GLU A 145 9.20 1.32 22.67
CA GLU A 145 9.54 -0.08 22.44
C GLU A 145 9.63 -0.31 20.93
N LEU A 146 10.84 -0.48 20.41
CA LEU A 146 11.06 -0.68 18.99
C LEU A 146 11.19 -2.16 18.67
N ALA A 147 10.60 -2.59 17.55
CA ALA A 147 10.81 -3.92 16.98
C ALA A 147 11.26 -3.81 15.53
N LEU A 148 12.23 -4.64 15.14
CA LEU A 148 12.71 -4.75 13.77
C LEU A 148 12.35 -6.11 13.17
N ASP A 149 11.64 -6.09 12.04
CA ASP A 149 11.29 -7.29 11.28
C ASP A 149 11.39 -7.09 9.76
N GLY A 150 11.55 -8.19 9.03
CA GLY A 150 11.62 -8.22 7.57
C GLY A 150 10.51 -9.08 6.97
N LYS A 151 9.68 -8.48 6.10
CA LYS A 151 8.65 -9.21 5.35
C LYS A 151 9.00 -9.30 3.88
N LEU A 152 8.89 -10.51 3.32
CA LEU A 152 9.00 -10.71 1.88
C LEU A 152 7.70 -10.24 1.20
N ILE A 153 7.87 -9.53 0.09
CA ILE A 153 6.78 -9.07 -0.78
C ILE A 153 7.02 -9.73 -2.13
N GLU A 154 6.13 -10.65 -2.49
CA GLU A 154 6.22 -11.36 -3.76
C GLU A 154 5.81 -10.45 -4.92
N SER A 155 6.59 -10.51 -5.99
CA SER A 155 6.29 -9.81 -7.22
C SER A 155 5.16 -10.53 -7.97
N TYR A 156 4.21 -9.75 -8.53
CA TYR A 156 3.25 -10.28 -9.49
C TYR A 156 3.87 -10.55 -10.87
N ALA A 157 5.05 -10.00 -11.14
CA ALA A 157 5.75 -10.22 -12.40
C ALA A 157 6.34 -11.63 -12.44
N THR A 158 6.29 -12.25 -13.60
CA THR A 158 7.04 -13.49 -13.83
C THR A 158 8.53 -13.17 -13.85
N PRO A 159 9.38 -13.98 -13.19
CA PRO A 159 10.81 -13.84 -13.28
C PRO A 159 11.25 -14.13 -14.72
N TYR A 160 11.45 -13.08 -15.51
CA TYR A 160 11.95 -13.20 -16.87
C TYR A 160 13.44 -13.57 -16.85
N GLY A 161 13.84 -14.41 -17.81
CA GLY A 161 15.27 -14.63 -18.10
C GLY A 161 16.00 -13.32 -18.41
N GLN A 162 17.34 -13.37 -18.42
CA GLN A 162 18.34 -12.28 -18.35
C GLN A 162 18.08 -10.92 -19.05
N LYS A 163 17.08 -10.77 -19.93
CA LYS A 163 16.74 -9.52 -20.62
C LYS A 163 15.56 -8.80 -19.96
N LYS A 164 15.85 -8.05 -18.90
CA LYS A 164 14.91 -7.08 -18.32
C LYS A 164 14.73 -5.90 -19.30
N LYS A 165 13.51 -5.67 -19.80
CA LYS A 165 13.16 -4.49 -20.62
C LYS A 165 12.34 -3.53 -19.78
N LYS A 166 12.65 -2.24 -19.88
CA LYS A 166 11.87 -1.15 -19.25
C LYS A 166 10.57 -0.89 -20.03
N ASP A 167 9.72 -1.91 -20.16
CA ASP A 167 8.43 -1.85 -20.87
C ASP A 167 7.22 -1.93 -19.92
N LYS A 168 7.45 -1.75 -18.61
CA LYS A 168 6.44 -1.77 -17.53
C LYS A 168 5.77 -3.13 -17.30
N ARG A 169 6.27 -4.21 -17.94
CA ARG A 169 5.75 -5.57 -17.75
C ARG A 169 6.58 -6.41 -16.79
N SER A 170 7.64 -5.84 -16.22
CA SER A 170 8.55 -6.54 -15.33
C SER A 170 8.99 -5.66 -14.16
N ASP A 171 9.22 -6.29 -13.02
CA ASP A 171 9.82 -5.66 -11.86
C ASP A 171 11.35 -5.71 -12.02
N LEU A 172 11.92 -4.58 -12.42
CA LEU A 172 13.33 -4.49 -12.79
C LEU A 172 14.27 -4.71 -11.60
N ASP A 173 13.83 -4.36 -10.41
CA ASP A 173 14.63 -4.46 -9.18
C ASP A 173 14.37 -5.76 -8.40
N ALA A 174 13.32 -6.50 -8.75
CA ALA A 174 12.99 -7.78 -8.12
C ALA A 174 14.05 -8.85 -8.43
N ASP A 175 14.36 -9.64 -7.42
CA ASP A 175 15.28 -10.77 -7.49
C ASP A 175 14.82 -11.95 -6.62
N PHE A 176 15.64 -13.00 -6.58
CA PHE A 176 15.33 -14.24 -5.86
C PHE A 176 15.97 -14.29 -4.48
N THR A 177 15.25 -14.89 -3.54
CA THR A 177 15.80 -15.34 -2.26
C THR A 177 15.30 -16.73 -1.92
N CYS A 178 16.07 -17.47 -1.12
CA CYS A 178 15.70 -18.80 -0.64
C CYS A 178 15.67 -18.77 0.90
N LYS A 179 14.53 -19.13 1.48
CA LYS A 179 14.41 -19.37 2.92
C LYS A 179 14.56 -20.86 3.18
N GLU A 180 15.53 -21.21 4.02
CA GLU A 180 15.74 -22.57 4.51
C GLU A 180 15.10 -22.71 5.89
N ARG A 181 14.20 -23.68 6.04
CA ARG A 181 13.61 -24.07 7.32
C ARG A 181 14.14 -25.44 7.72
N HIS A 182 14.82 -25.49 8.86
CA HIS A 182 15.33 -26.73 9.43
C HIS A 182 14.27 -27.32 10.35
N GLY A 183 13.77 -28.51 10.01
CA GLY A 183 12.90 -29.30 10.86
C GLY A 183 13.69 -29.97 12.00
N LYS A 184 12.98 -30.36 13.06
CA LYS A 184 13.57 -31.04 14.23
C LYS A 184 14.33 -32.33 13.88
N ASN A 185 13.99 -32.97 12.76
CA ASN A 185 14.57 -34.23 12.29
C ASN A 185 15.74 -34.03 11.30
N GLY A 186 16.29 -32.83 11.20
CA GLY A 186 17.39 -32.51 10.28
C GLY A 186 16.97 -32.26 8.82
N TYR A 187 15.69 -32.42 8.48
CA TYR A 187 15.16 -32.07 7.15
C TYR A 187 15.23 -30.56 6.90
N VAL A 188 15.68 -30.16 5.71
CA VAL A 188 15.74 -28.75 5.29
C VAL A 188 14.72 -28.52 4.18
N LYS A 189 13.69 -27.72 4.49
CA LYS A 189 12.73 -27.22 3.49
C LYS A 189 13.28 -25.94 2.87
N LYS A 190 13.41 -25.90 1.54
CA LYS A 190 13.78 -24.70 0.79
C LYS A 190 12.54 -24.07 0.16
N GLU A 191 12.30 -22.80 0.45
CA GLU A 191 11.21 -22.00 -0.13
C GLU A 191 11.84 -20.85 -0.90
N ASN A 192 11.64 -20.82 -2.23
CA ASN A 192 12.14 -19.76 -3.10
C ASN A 192 11.09 -18.67 -3.25
N TYR A 193 11.52 -17.42 -3.19
CA TYR A 193 10.68 -16.24 -3.34
C TYR A 193 11.28 -15.32 -4.40
N TYR A 194 10.44 -14.70 -5.21
CA TYR A 194 10.82 -13.70 -6.21
C TYR A 194 10.11 -12.38 -5.91
N GLY A 195 10.86 -11.31 -5.73
CA GLY A 195 10.29 -10.00 -5.43
C GLY A 195 11.20 -9.13 -4.58
N PHE A 196 10.65 -8.63 -3.48
CA PHE A 196 11.24 -7.63 -2.60
C PHE A 196 11.22 -8.09 -1.14
N ARG A 197 11.91 -7.33 -0.31
CA ARG A 197 11.84 -7.41 1.15
C ARG A 197 11.59 -6.02 1.71
N CYS A 198 10.54 -5.88 2.51
CA CYS A 198 10.29 -4.70 3.32
C CYS A 198 10.88 -4.95 4.71
N HIS A 199 11.83 -4.12 5.11
CA HIS A 199 12.42 -4.10 6.45
C HIS A 199 11.73 -2.98 7.21
N LEU A 200 11.21 -3.28 8.39
CA LEU A 200 10.36 -2.39 9.18
C LEU A 200 11.00 -2.19 10.55
N ILE A 201 11.02 -0.94 11.02
CA ILE A 201 11.11 -0.62 12.44
C ILE A 201 9.74 -0.10 12.84
N VAL A 202 9.14 -0.78 13.82
CA VAL A 202 7.80 -0.48 14.33
C VAL A 202 7.87 -0.17 15.82
N ASP A 203 6.89 0.58 16.30
CA ASP A 203 6.56 0.59 17.73
C ASP A 203 5.86 -0.73 18.09
N ALA A 204 6.39 -1.45 19.07
CA ALA A 204 5.92 -2.76 19.49
C ALA A 204 4.68 -2.70 20.38
N HIS A 205 4.35 -1.53 20.94
CA HIS A 205 3.21 -1.36 21.83
C HIS A 205 1.92 -1.10 21.04
N TYR A 206 1.97 -0.14 20.12
CA TYR A 206 0.85 0.23 19.24
C TYR A 206 0.84 -0.53 17.91
N GLU A 207 1.90 -1.29 17.61
CA GLU A 207 2.08 -2.05 16.36
C GLU A 207 2.07 -1.15 15.09
N LEU A 208 2.52 0.11 15.23
CA LEU A 208 2.52 1.10 14.16
C LEU A 208 3.94 1.34 13.60
N PRO A 209 4.07 1.59 12.28
CA PRO A 209 5.38 1.78 11.65
C PRO A 209 6.03 3.11 12.07
N ILE A 210 7.36 3.09 12.23
CA ILE A 210 8.19 4.29 12.44
C ILE A 210 9.02 4.58 11.20
N THR A 211 9.69 3.56 10.65
CA THR A 211 10.47 3.69 9.42
C THR A 211 10.60 2.35 8.71
N TRP A 212 10.86 2.37 7.41
CA TRP A 212 11.00 1.18 6.60
C TRP A 212 12.02 1.36 5.47
N GLU A 213 12.51 0.25 4.95
CA GLU A 213 13.30 0.20 3.73
C GLU A 213 12.82 -0.97 2.86
N VAL A 214 12.56 -0.72 1.57
CA VAL A 214 12.23 -1.80 0.62
C VAL A 214 13.46 -2.09 -0.22
N THR A 215 13.90 -3.34 -0.23
CA THR A 215 15.06 -3.81 -0.98
C THR A 215 14.70 -4.98 -1.89
N PRO A 216 15.53 -5.35 -2.87
CA PRO A 216 15.43 -6.66 -3.52
C PRO A 216 15.40 -7.81 -2.49
N ALA A 217 14.67 -8.88 -2.78
CA ALA A 217 14.44 -9.99 -1.85
C ALA A 217 15.73 -10.66 -1.34
N SER A 218 16.81 -10.64 -2.14
CA SER A 218 18.11 -11.21 -1.80
C SER A 218 18.84 -10.49 -0.67
N LYS A 219 18.52 -9.21 -0.41
CA LYS A 219 19.21 -8.41 0.61
C LYS A 219 18.83 -8.88 2.01
N GLY A 220 19.84 -9.38 2.73
CA GLY A 220 19.71 -9.92 4.08
C GLY A 220 19.21 -8.90 5.10
N GLU A 221 18.37 -9.35 6.04
CA GLU A 221 17.79 -8.50 7.10
C GLU A 221 18.87 -7.83 7.95
N GLN A 222 19.97 -8.51 8.28
CA GLN A 222 20.99 -7.98 9.20
C GLN A 222 21.72 -6.74 8.67
N THR A 223 22.10 -6.75 7.39
CA THR A 223 22.85 -5.63 6.79
C THR A 223 21.97 -4.39 6.70
N VAL A 224 20.72 -4.57 6.28
CA VAL A 224 19.75 -3.48 6.17
C VAL A 224 19.33 -3.00 7.56
N ALA A 225 19.12 -3.90 8.51
CA ALA A 225 18.80 -3.56 9.89
C ALA A 225 19.84 -2.64 10.54
N LYS A 226 21.13 -2.99 10.44
CA LYS A 226 22.22 -2.14 10.96
C LYS A 226 22.21 -0.76 10.34
N LYS A 227 22.00 -0.69 9.02
CA LYS A 227 21.87 0.57 8.28
C LYS A 227 20.66 1.37 8.78
N MET A 228 19.48 0.76 8.93
CA MET A 228 18.29 1.48 9.39
C MET A 228 18.47 2.05 10.80
N ILE A 229 19.04 1.26 11.72
CA ILE A 229 19.32 1.70 13.09
C ILE A 229 20.28 2.90 13.10
N SER A 230 21.33 2.88 12.27
CA SER A 230 22.29 4.00 12.20
C SER A 230 21.72 5.28 11.58
N HIS A 231 20.56 5.20 10.92
CA HIS A 231 19.88 6.35 10.31
C HIS A 231 18.61 6.76 11.08
N LEU A 232 18.36 6.19 12.27
CA LEU A 232 17.28 6.68 13.13
C LEU A 232 17.54 8.14 13.51
N SER A 233 16.48 8.95 13.49
CA SER A 233 16.58 10.35 13.91
C SER A 233 16.75 10.47 15.42
N GLU A 234 17.35 11.58 15.87
CA GLU A 234 17.53 11.87 17.30
C GLU A 234 16.20 11.79 18.06
N LYS A 235 15.10 12.27 17.48
CA LYS A 235 13.74 12.17 18.06
C LYS A 235 13.34 10.74 18.41
N VAL A 236 13.71 9.77 17.56
CA VAL A 236 13.42 8.35 17.84
C VAL A 236 14.36 7.82 18.91
N LEU A 237 15.66 8.12 18.79
CA LEU A 237 16.68 7.66 19.73
C LEU A 237 16.44 8.15 21.16
N ASP A 238 16.06 9.42 21.33
CA ASP A 238 15.77 10.03 22.64
C ASP A 238 14.60 9.36 23.36
N ARG A 239 13.67 8.77 22.61
CA ARG A 239 12.45 8.16 23.16
C ARG A 239 12.55 6.65 23.30
N ALA A 240 13.37 6.01 22.45
CA ALA A 240 13.57 4.58 22.44
C ALA A 240 14.22 4.11 23.75
N GLN A 241 13.60 3.10 24.37
CA GLN A 241 14.14 2.45 25.56
C GLN A 241 14.67 1.06 25.22
N TYR A 242 14.00 0.38 24.30
CA TYR A 242 14.33 -0.98 23.89
C TYR A 242 14.26 -1.11 22.38
N LEU A 243 15.21 -1.84 21.80
CA LEU A 243 15.12 -2.33 20.43
C LEU A 243 15.20 -3.86 20.43
N MET A 244 14.11 -4.48 19.97
CA MET A 244 13.99 -5.92 19.79
C MET A 244 14.24 -6.29 18.33
N ALA A 245 15.25 -7.13 18.10
CA ALA A 245 15.51 -7.67 16.77
C ALA A 245 15.89 -9.14 16.84
N LYS A 246 15.47 -9.90 15.83
CA LYS A 246 15.91 -11.27 15.64
C LYS A 246 17.19 -11.29 14.82
N LEU A 247 18.33 -11.41 15.48
CA LEU A 247 19.62 -11.55 14.82
C LEU A 247 19.99 -13.03 14.71
N LYS A 248 20.43 -13.46 13.52
CA LYS A 248 20.98 -14.80 13.30
C LYS A 248 22.51 -14.73 13.32
N THR A 249 23.14 -15.10 14.42
CA THR A 249 24.59 -15.31 14.47
C THR A 249 24.88 -16.79 14.27
N GLY A 250 25.31 -17.17 13.07
CA GLY A 250 25.51 -18.58 12.70
C GLY A 250 24.17 -19.34 12.60
N ASN A 251 24.10 -20.54 13.22
CA ASN A 251 22.90 -21.39 13.21
C ASN A 251 21.89 -21.11 14.34
N GLN A 252 22.13 -20.09 15.17
CA GLN A 252 21.25 -19.73 16.28
C GLN A 252 20.61 -18.36 16.05
N ALA A 253 19.31 -18.27 16.33
CA ALA A 253 18.58 -17.01 16.32
C ALA A 253 18.45 -16.54 17.78
N HIS A 254 18.96 -15.34 18.07
CA HIS A 254 18.81 -14.72 19.38
C HIS A 254 17.87 -13.53 19.26
N LEU A 255 16.97 -13.38 20.24
CA LEU A 255 16.36 -12.09 20.52
C LEU A 255 17.42 -11.26 21.23
N ALA A 256 17.93 -10.24 20.57
CA ALA A 256 18.77 -9.25 21.21
C ALA A 256 17.88 -8.06 21.57
N SER A 257 17.77 -7.77 22.86
CA SER A 257 17.28 -6.49 23.36
C SER A 257 18.48 -5.61 23.66
N TRP A 258 18.55 -4.46 23.03
CA TRP A 258 19.51 -3.42 23.37
C TRP A 258 18.76 -2.36 24.17
N VAL A 259 19.33 -1.94 25.29
CA VAL A 259 18.98 -0.63 25.86
C VAL A 259 19.59 0.37 24.89
N VAL A 260 18.73 1.13 24.22
CA VAL A 260 19.14 2.16 23.24
C VAL A 260 19.69 3.36 24.01
#